data_AF-A0A7X0MUY3-F1
#
_entry.id   AF-A0A7X0MUY3-F1
#
_cell.length_a   1.000
_cell.length_b   1.000
_cell.length_c   1.000
_cell.angle_alpha   90.00
_cell.angle_beta   90.00
_cell.angle_gamma   90.00
#
_symmetry.space_group_name_H-M   'P 1'
#
loop_
_entity.id
_entity.type
_entity.pdbx_description
1 polymer ?
#
loop_
_entity_poly.entity_id
_entity_poly.type
_entity_poly.pdbx_seq_one_letter_code
_entity_poly.pdbx_strand_id
1 'polypeptide(L)'
;MLSPSRFSNLRFSLLNTTSLVIEFLLKNNRATISEVLDYLLIFHSSYTRDDVTKCVTLLFALGKVNYSEKTDKVWLIKYKTNKDEKVA
;
A
#
# COMPACT_ATOMS: atom_id res chain seq x y z
N MET A 1 16.20 26.37 -1.26
CA MET A 1 16.84 25.21 -1.92
C MET A 1 15.76 24.24 -2.32
N LEU A 2 15.68 23.86 -3.60
CA LEU A 2 14.89 22.69 -4.01
C LEU A 2 15.61 21.45 -3.47
N SER A 3 15.11 20.90 -2.35
CA SER A 3 15.53 19.56 -1.92
C SER A 3 15.05 18.56 -2.97
N PRO A 4 15.88 17.58 -3.39
CA PRO A 4 15.42 16.51 -4.26
C PRO A 4 14.17 15.87 -3.68
N SER A 5 13.21 15.52 -4.54
CA SER A 5 12.03 14.78 -4.11
C SER A 5 12.47 13.53 -3.36
N ARG A 6 11.91 13.29 -2.17
CA ARG A 6 12.19 12.09 -1.37
C ARG A 6 12.02 10.80 -2.18
N PHE A 7 11.09 10.80 -3.14
CA PHE A 7 10.81 9.67 -4.02
C PHE A 7 11.92 9.39 -5.04
N SER A 8 12.88 10.31 -5.21
CA SER A 8 14.10 10.09 -6.01
C SER A 8 15.09 9.15 -5.30
N ASN A 9 14.97 8.98 -3.98
CA ASN A 9 15.71 7.95 -3.26
C ASN A 9 14.99 6.62 -3.43
N LEU A 10 15.67 5.61 -3.99
CA LEU A 10 15.09 4.29 -4.27
C LEU A 10 14.47 3.63 -3.03
N ARG A 11 15.02 3.88 -1.83
CA ARG A 11 14.47 3.38 -0.55
C ARG A 11 13.07 3.94 -0.27
N PHE A 12 12.85 5.20 -0.59
CA PHE A 12 11.57 5.89 -0.38
C PHE A 12 10.77 6.03 -1.67
N SER A 13 11.21 5.39 -2.77
CA SER A 13 10.49 5.44 -4.03
C SER A 13 9.05 4.97 -3.83
N LEU A 14 8.14 5.54 -4.62
CA LEU A 14 6.73 5.18 -4.54
C LEU A 14 6.55 3.67 -4.78
N LEU A 15 7.33 3.09 -5.70
CA LEU A 15 7.32 1.65 -5.98
C LEU A 15 7.77 0.82 -4.78
N ASN A 16 8.92 1.14 -4.16
CA ASN A 16 9.40 0.39 -3.00
C ASN A 16 8.43 0.49 -1.83
N THR A 17 7.95 1.70 -1.54
CA THR A 17 6.99 1.94 -0.46
C THR A 17 5.67 1.21 -0.72
N THR A 18 5.16 1.23 -1.96
CA THR A 18 3.95 0.48 -2.34
C THR A 18 4.15 -1.02 -2.18
N SER A 19 5.33 -1.56 -2.51
CA SER A 19 5.66 -2.97 -2.29
C SER A 19 5.56 -3.36 -0.81
N LEU A 20 6.11 -2.54 0.09
CA LEU A 20 6.04 -2.76 1.53
C LEU A 20 4.59 -2.69 2.06
N VAL A 21 3.78 -1.75 1.54
CA VAL A 21 2.35 -1.66 1.87
C VAL A 21 1.61 -2.92 1.42
N ILE A 22 1.86 -3.41 0.20
CA ILE A 22 1.25 -4.66 -0.29
C ILE A 22 1.67 -5.84 0.59
N GLU A 23 2.96 -5.97 0.91
CA GLU A 23 3.45 -7.04 1.79
C GLU A 23 2.74 -7.02 3.14
N PHE A 24 2.59 -5.83 3.74
CA PHE A 24 1.89 -5.65 4.99
C PHE A 24 0.42 -6.07 4.90
N LEU A 25 -0.29 -5.68 3.82
CA LEU A 25 -1.70 -6.03 3.62
C LEU A 25 -1.92 -7.51 3.23
N LEU A 26 -0.92 -8.17 2.64
CA LEU A 26 -0.95 -9.61 2.41
C LEU A 26 -0.90 -10.39 3.74
N LYS A 27 -0.10 -9.91 4.70
CA LYS A 27 -0.01 -10.49 6.04
C LYS A 27 -1.20 -10.10 6.92
N ASN A 28 -1.65 -8.85 6.79
CA ASN A 28 -2.71 -8.26 7.59
C ASN A 28 -3.90 -7.95 6.68
N ASN A 29 -4.88 -8.87 6.67
CA ASN A 29 -6.04 -8.87 5.77
C ASN A 29 -6.79 -7.51 5.69
N ARG A 30 -6.80 -6.73 6.78
CA ARG A 30 -7.30 -5.35 6.83
C ARG A 30 -6.44 -4.55 7.80
N ALA A 31 -6.08 -3.33 7.44
CA ALA A 31 -5.33 -2.44 8.32
C ALA A 31 -5.71 -0.98 8.12
N THR A 32 -5.49 -0.16 9.13
CA THR A 32 -5.65 1.29 9.09
C THR A 32 -4.42 1.97 8.48
N ILE A 33 -4.56 3.22 8.01
CA ILE A 33 -3.42 4.02 7.54
C ILE A 33 -2.34 4.16 8.62
N SER A 34 -2.73 4.30 9.89
CA SER A 34 -1.80 4.38 11.02
C SER A 34 -1.04 3.07 11.23
N GLU A 35 -1.72 1.92 11.20
CA GLU A 35 -1.05 0.61 11.34
C GLU A 35 -0.06 0.34 10.20
N VAL A 36 -0.40 0.77 8.97
CA VAL A 36 0.53 0.70 7.83
C VAL A 36 1.74 1.60 8.05
N LEU A 37 1.53 2.82 8.57
CA LEU A 37 2.62 3.74 8.88
C LEU A 37 3.55 3.17 9.95
N ASP A 38 3.01 2.63 11.04
CA ASP A 38 3.78 2.02 12.11
C ASP A 38 4.66 0.89 11.59
N TYR A 39 4.15 0.08 10.65
CA TYR A 39 4.94 -0.94 9.98
C TYR A 39 6.08 -0.36 9.14
N LEU A 40 5.83 0.70 8.35
CA LEU A 40 6.88 1.34 7.54
C LEU A 40 7.96 1.98 8.41
N LEU A 41 7.60 2.54 9.57
CA LEU A 41 8.53 3.16 10.50
C LEU A 41 9.56 2.17 11.07
N ILE A 42 9.29 0.86 11.07
CA ILE A 42 10.26 -0.19 11.41
C ILE A 42 11.46 -0.17 10.44
N PHE A 43 11.23 0.16 9.16
CA PHE A 43 12.28 0.21 8.14
C PHE A 43 13.02 1.55 8.14
N HIS A 44 12.30 2.66 8.37
CA HIS A 44 12.92 3.98 8.47
C HIS A 44 11.99 5.00 9.15
N SER A 45 12.52 5.77 10.09
CA SER A 45 11.78 6.80 10.84
C SER A 45 11.31 8.00 10.02
N SER A 46 11.64 8.04 8.72
CA SER A 46 11.30 9.17 7.84
C SER A 46 10.02 8.94 7.06
N TYR A 47 9.41 7.75 7.17
CA TYR A 47 8.09 7.53 6.61
C TYR A 47 7.05 8.41 7.30
N THR A 48 6.10 8.88 6.51
CA THR A 48 5.05 9.80 6.93
C THR A 48 3.71 9.26 6.47
N ARG A 49 2.64 9.77 7.11
CA ARG A 49 1.27 9.44 6.70
C ARG A 49 1.03 9.72 5.21
N ASP A 50 1.61 10.80 4.69
CA ASP A 50 1.48 11.19 3.27
C ASP A 50 2.05 10.14 2.30
N ASP A 51 3.14 9.44 2.67
CA ASP A 51 3.68 8.36 1.83
C ASP A 51 2.72 7.19 1.75
N VAL A 52 2.13 6.81 2.91
CA VAL A 52 1.13 5.75 2.98
C VAL A 52 -0.09 6.13 2.17
N THR A 53 -0.60 7.35 2.35
CA THR A 53 -1.76 7.86 1.61
C THR A 53 -1.50 7.83 0.11
N LYS A 54 -0.33 8.28 -0.36
CA LYS A 54 0.03 8.21 -1.80
C LYS A 54 0.06 6.78 -2.33
N CYS A 55 0.61 5.83 -1.57
CA CYS A 55 0.62 4.42 -1.95
C CYS A 55 -0.80 3.86 -2.02
N VAL A 56 -1.64 4.15 -1.02
CA VAL A 56 -3.04 3.71 -0.98
C VAL A 56 -3.85 4.33 -2.12
N THR A 57 -3.68 5.62 -2.39
CA THR A 57 -4.32 6.31 -3.53
C THR A 57 -3.91 5.68 -4.86
N LEU A 58 -2.62 5.39 -5.05
CA LEU A 58 -2.13 4.69 -6.24
C LEU A 58 -2.78 3.31 -6.38
N LEU A 59 -2.73 2.49 -5.32
CA LEU A 59 -3.30 1.14 -5.34
C LEU A 59 -4.82 1.15 -5.55
N PHE A 60 -5.51 2.14 -5.00
CA PHE A 60 -6.95 2.32 -5.17
C PHE A 60 -7.28 2.68 -6.62
N ALA A 61 -6.55 3.64 -7.20
CA ALA A 61 -6.69 4.01 -8.61
C ALA A 61 -6.42 2.83 -9.56
N LEU A 62 -5.52 1.92 -9.18
CA LEU A 62 -5.23 0.68 -9.92
C LEU A 62 -6.24 -0.46 -9.67
N GLY A 63 -7.26 -0.24 -8.83
CA GLY A 63 -8.22 -1.27 -8.46
C GLY A 63 -7.60 -2.46 -7.74
N LYS A 64 -6.54 -2.23 -6.94
CA LYS A 64 -5.83 -3.27 -6.18
C LYS A 64 -6.21 -3.31 -4.71
N VAL A 65 -6.68 -2.20 -4.16
CA VAL A 65 -7.17 -2.12 -2.77
C VAL A 65 -8.56 -1.51 -2.71
N ASN A 66 -9.30 -1.86 -1.67
CA ASN A 66 -10.46 -1.12 -1.19
C ASN A 66 -10.05 -0.26 -0.01
N TYR A 67 -10.75 0.86 0.18
CA TYR A 67 -10.58 1.76 1.31
C TYR A 67 -11.95 2.11 1.92
N SER A 68 -12.02 2.20 3.25
CA SER A 68 -13.21 2.61 4.00
C SER A 68 -12.94 3.88 4.78
N GLU A 69 -13.52 4.99 4.34
CA GLU A 69 -13.43 6.29 5.01
C GLU A 69 -13.95 6.23 6.46
N LYS A 70 -15.03 5.47 6.71
CA LYS A 70 -15.65 5.36 8.04
C LYS A 70 -14.73 4.74 9.09
N THR A 71 -13.83 3.85 8.67
CA THR A 71 -12.97 3.08 9.58
C THR A 71 -11.48 3.35 9.36
N ASP A 72 -11.14 4.21 8.40
CA ASP A 72 -9.79 4.47 7.90
C ASP A 72 -9.01 3.21 7.52
N LYS A 73 -9.73 2.15 7.07
CA LYS A 73 -9.16 0.83 6.76
C LYS A 73 -8.95 0.62 5.27
N VAL A 74 -7.84 -0.02 4.92
CA VAL A 74 -7.46 -0.47 3.59
C VAL A 74 -7.27 -2.00 3.57
N TRP A 75 -7.63 -2.64 2.46
CA TRP A 75 -7.42 -4.07 2.24
C TRP A 75 -7.30 -4.41 0.76
N LEU A 76 -6.57 -5.49 0.44
CA LEU A 76 -6.40 -5.97 -0.93
C LEU A 76 -7.71 -6.51 -1.50
N ILE A 77 -7.96 -6.25 -2.79
CA ILE A 77 -9.05 -6.87 -3.52
C ILE A 77 -8.69 -8.33 -3.80
N LYS A 78 -9.52 -9.25 -3.32
CA LYS A 78 -9.37 -10.68 -3.63
C LYS A 78 -10.00 -10.93 -4.99
N TYR A 79 -9.17 -11.20 -6.00
CA TYR A 79 -9.67 -11.72 -7.27
C TYR A 79 -10.15 -13.16 -7.04
N LYS A 80 -11.42 -13.45 -7.35
CA LYS A 80 -11.84 -14.83 -7.57
C LYS A 80 -11.14 -15.31 -8.84
N THR A 81 -10.14 -16.16 -8.71
CA THR A 81 -9.59 -16.88 -9.86
C THR A 81 -10.71 -17.80 -10.36
N ASN A 82 -11.32 -17.49 -11.51
CA ASN A 82 -12.20 -18.44 -12.19
C ASN A 82 -11.35 -19.65 -12.57
N LYS A 83 -11.38 -20.70 -11.75
CA LYS A 83 -10.72 -21.99 -11.97
C LYS A 83 -11.67 -22.99 -12.66
N ASP A 84 -12.50 -22.50 -13.59
CA ASP A 84 -13.49 -23.32 -14.31
C ASP A 84 -13.46 -23.09 -15.83
N GLU A 85 -12.27 -22.91 -16.42
CA GLU A 85 -12.05 -23.43 -17.78
C GLU A 85 -11.48 -24.84 -17.64
N LYS A 86 -12.36 -25.78 -17.29
CA LYS A 86 -12.12 -27.18 -17.63
C LYS A 86 -12.11 -27.26 -19.15
N VAL A 87 -10.92 -27.50 -19.69
CA VAL A 87 -10.69 -27.93 -21.07
C VAL A 87 -11.62 -29.12 -21.31
N ALA A 88 -12.62 -28.90 -22.16
CA ALA A 88 -13.43 -29.94 -22.78
C ALA A 88 -12.64 -30.58 -23.94
#